data_AF-A0A2U2S0J1-F1
#
_entry.id   AF-A0A2U2S0J1-F1
#
_cell.length_a   1.000
_cell.length_b   1.000
_cell.length_c   1.000
_cell.angle_alpha   90.00
_cell.angle_beta   90.00
_cell.angle_gamma   90.00
#
_symmetry.space_group_name_H-M   'P 1'
#
loop_
_entity.id
_entity.type
_entity.pdbx_description
1 polymer ?
#
loop_
_entity_poly.entity_id
_entity_poly.type
_entity_poly.pdbx_seq_one_letter_code
_entity_poly.pdbx_strand_id
1 'polypeptide(L)'
;MKNTLLYIIVFLVVSSCKPTNETKSNDSISFPNWELIANKLIERSNLKKGEKVLLISKPGSFDPIISLLEEKINLSGAQYLGTFSVDSIIKPDYWQTDFIKKGTGKNKNELIEYLMNVDLGIMLPGANPTHMEYSAMQEVLKRNQGRTIHFHWAGAYDLSGNLLDVSDEISNYYQDVLLKTDYNELAKRQRIFENALRENLIKVTTPLGTDIKFRIGNRPVTKQDGDASYKKETYKNLIDREIELPPGAIRVAPIEETVEGTVAFPNSVWQDKIVEGLVITFKKGKIENLSADKGEKAVLEELKLAGEAGQYFREFALGFNPLLSIPEKDPWIPYYGYGAGVIRLSLGDNTELGGKVTGGYVRWNFFTDATVIVGEDLWVKNGKLVK
;
A
#
# COMPACT_ATOMS: atom_id res chain seq x y z
N MET A 1 39.14 15.87 89.50
CA MET A 1 37.74 16.26 89.18
C MET A 1 37.47 15.94 87.72
N LYS A 2 36.65 14.89 87.50
CA LYS A 2 35.88 14.45 86.29
C LYS A 2 36.60 14.49 84.92
N ASN A 3 37.05 13.36 84.34
CA ASN A 3 36.32 12.32 83.57
C ASN A 3 35.49 12.94 82.41
N THR A 4 35.62 12.61 81.11
CA THR A 4 35.90 11.35 80.40
C THR A 4 36.25 11.60 78.91
N LEU A 5 37.07 10.71 78.31
CA LEU A 5 37.23 10.26 76.91
C LEU A 5 36.21 10.78 75.84
N LEU A 6 36.52 10.92 74.54
CA LEU A 6 36.97 9.84 73.65
C LEU A 6 37.54 10.37 72.31
N TYR A 7 38.45 9.56 71.77
CA TYR A 7 39.28 9.67 70.57
C TYR A 7 38.56 9.45 69.20
N ILE A 8 39.27 9.85 68.13
CA ILE A 8 39.57 9.07 66.89
C ILE A 8 38.95 9.49 65.52
N ILE A 9 39.86 10.00 64.66
CA ILE A 9 40.13 9.71 63.23
C ILE A 9 39.31 10.39 62.10
N VAL A 10 39.97 11.40 61.50
CA VAL A 10 40.33 11.64 60.07
C VAL A 10 39.44 11.02 58.98
N PHE A 11 38.93 11.84 58.05
CA PHE A 11 39.38 11.89 56.64
C PHE A 11 38.78 13.06 55.85
N LEU A 12 39.60 13.59 54.92
CA LEU A 12 39.33 14.70 54.01
C LEU A 12 38.04 14.54 53.19
N VAL A 13 37.37 15.67 52.94
CA VAL A 13 36.59 15.86 51.70
C VAL A 13 36.91 17.25 51.13
N VAL A 14 37.58 17.24 49.97
CA VAL A 14 37.69 18.37 49.06
C VAL A 14 36.35 18.48 48.34
N SER A 15 35.66 19.62 48.46
CA SER A 15 34.46 19.89 47.67
C SER A 15 34.75 21.09 46.78
N SER A 16 34.87 20.83 45.48
CA SER A 16 34.92 21.84 44.42
C SER A 16 33.72 21.62 43.50
N CYS A 17 33.07 22.74 43.15
CA CYS A 17 31.79 22.86 42.47
C CYS A 17 31.68 22.02 41.19
N LYS A 18 30.50 21.42 40.97
CA LYS A 18 30.01 21.02 39.64
C LYS A 18 28.71 21.78 39.33
N PRO A 19 28.57 22.39 38.15
CA PRO A 19 27.27 22.78 37.63
C PRO A 19 26.52 21.51 37.21
N THR A 20 25.25 21.44 37.59
CA THR A 20 24.30 20.44 37.12
C THR A 20 24.03 20.66 35.64
N ASN A 21 24.58 19.80 34.79
CA ASN A 21 24.11 19.66 33.42
C ASN A 21 22.75 18.96 33.45
N GLU A 22 21.68 19.73 33.30
CA GLU A 22 20.48 19.23 32.64
C GLU A 22 20.87 18.82 31.22
N THR A 23 21.18 17.54 31.02
CA THR A 23 21.08 16.95 29.70
C THR A 23 19.59 16.86 29.35
N LYS A 24 19.05 17.95 28.79
CA LYS A 24 17.99 17.80 27.79
C LYS A 24 18.61 17.00 26.64
N SER A 25 18.42 15.68 26.66
CA SER A 25 18.56 14.86 25.47
C SER A 25 17.45 15.26 24.52
N ASN A 26 17.63 16.39 23.85
CA ASN A 26 16.91 16.71 22.64
C ASN A 26 17.58 15.89 21.53
N ASP A 27 17.52 14.56 21.66
CA ASP A 27 17.78 13.67 20.53
C ASP A 27 16.65 13.97 19.56
N SER A 28 16.92 14.87 18.62
CA SER A 28 16.11 14.97 17.42
C SER A 28 16.16 13.59 16.79
N ILE A 29 15.13 12.78 17.06
CA ILE A 29 14.90 11.53 16.34
C ILE A 29 14.97 11.94 14.87
N SER A 30 16.00 11.47 14.15
CA SER A 30 16.16 11.80 12.74
C SER A 30 14.86 11.43 12.04
N PHE A 31 14.29 12.35 11.28
CA PHE A 31 13.13 12.06 10.46
C PHE A 31 13.62 11.64 9.06
N PRO A 32 13.11 10.53 8.48
CA PRO A 32 12.25 9.52 9.09
C PRO A 32 12.94 8.69 10.18
N ASN A 33 12.15 8.18 11.14
CA ASN A 33 12.63 7.25 12.16
C ASN A 33 12.76 5.84 11.56
N TRP A 34 13.90 5.60 10.92
CA TRP A 34 14.21 4.35 10.22
C TRP A 34 14.09 3.11 11.11
N GLU A 35 14.49 3.21 12.38
CA GLU A 35 14.44 2.12 13.33
C GLU A 35 13.00 1.69 13.61
N LEU A 36 12.09 2.64 13.87
CA LEU A 36 10.67 2.33 14.07
C LEU A 36 9.99 1.81 12.81
N ILE A 37 10.32 2.37 11.64
CA ILE A 37 9.78 1.89 10.36
C ILE A 37 10.23 0.44 10.12
N ALA A 38 11.53 0.15 10.25
CA ALA A 38 12.07 -1.20 10.08
C ALA A 38 11.44 -2.18 11.10
N ASN A 39 11.31 -1.78 12.36
CA ASN A 39 10.64 -2.59 13.38
C ASN A 39 9.19 -2.91 12.97
N LYS A 40 8.44 -1.92 12.46
CA LYS A 40 7.06 -2.15 12.00
C LYS A 40 7.00 -3.09 10.80
N LEU A 41 7.89 -2.95 9.82
CA LEU A 41 7.93 -3.86 8.66
C LEU A 41 8.19 -5.32 9.09
N ILE A 42 9.07 -5.54 10.06
CA ILE A 42 9.39 -6.87 10.59
C ILE A 42 8.26 -7.42 11.46
N GLU A 43 7.60 -6.57 12.26
CA GLU A 43 6.39 -6.95 13.00
C GLU A 43 5.28 -7.43 12.06
N ARG A 44 5.01 -6.67 10.98
CA ARG A 44 3.92 -6.98 10.03
C ARG A 44 4.23 -8.18 9.13
N SER A 45 5.51 -8.43 8.84
CA SER A 45 5.94 -9.64 8.12
C SER A 45 5.93 -10.89 8.99
N ASN A 46 5.99 -10.72 10.33
CA ASN A 46 6.00 -11.76 11.35
C ASN A 46 6.81 -12.97 10.89
N LEU A 47 8.10 -12.78 10.59
CA LEU A 47 8.95 -13.75 9.89
C LEU A 47 9.01 -15.12 10.56
N LYS A 48 9.18 -16.17 9.74
CA LYS A 48 9.47 -17.52 10.20
C LYS A 48 10.98 -17.77 10.21
N LYS A 49 11.46 -18.57 11.18
CA LYS A 49 12.85 -19.07 11.16
C LYS A 49 13.14 -19.81 9.85
N GLY A 50 14.27 -19.46 9.23
CA GLY A 50 14.74 -20.02 7.95
C GLY A 50 14.08 -19.42 6.71
N GLU A 51 13.16 -18.48 6.88
CA GLU A 51 12.51 -17.80 5.76
C GLU A 51 13.49 -16.95 4.96
N LYS A 52 13.44 -17.06 3.62
CA LYS A 52 14.33 -16.33 2.72
C LYS A 52 13.72 -14.99 2.31
N VAL A 53 14.32 -13.92 2.78
CA VAL A 53 13.83 -12.55 2.58
C VAL A 53 14.71 -11.81 1.59
N LEU A 54 14.09 -11.28 0.53
CA LEU A 54 14.72 -10.45 -0.48
C LEU A 54 14.20 -9.02 -0.41
N LEU A 55 15.10 -8.04 -0.49
CA LEU A 55 14.69 -6.64 -0.67
C LEU A 55 14.87 -6.23 -2.14
N ILE A 56 13.98 -5.37 -2.63
CA ILE A 56 14.09 -4.76 -3.96
C ILE A 56 13.91 -3.27 -3.78
N SER A 57 14.92 -2.48 -4.14
CA SER A 57 14.95 -1.05 -3.85
C SER A 57 15.66 -0.25 -4.93
N LYS A 58 15.32 1.04 -5.01
CA LYS A 58 16.09 2.02 -5.76
C LYS A 58 17.04 2.72 -4.79
N PRO A 59 18.37 2.73 -5.03
CA PRO A 59 19.31 3.49 -4.20
C PRO A 59 18.90 4.96 -4.08
N GLY A 60 18.95 5.50 -2.86
CA GLY A 60 18.57 6.88 -2.58
C GLY A 60 18.20 7.14 -1.12
N SER A 61 17.12 7.90 -0.90
CA SER A 61 16.74 8.39 0.44
C SER A 61 16.35 7.30 1.43
N PHE A 62 15.98 6.11 0.95
CA PHE A 62 15.60 4.97 1.78
C PHE A 62 16.75 4.01 2.09
N ASP A 63 17.97 4.26 1.60
CA ASP A 63 19.16 3.43 1.88
C ASP A 63 19.38 3.14 3.37
N PRO A 64 19.19 4.08 4.31
CA PRO A 64 19.41 3.83 5.74
C PRO A 64 18.59 2.67 6.31
N ILE A 65 17.43 2.35 5.72
CA ILE A 65 16.57 1.26 6.23
C ILE A 65 17.13 -0.13 5.90
N ILE A 66 17.99 -0.26 4.89
CA ILE A 66 18.43 -1.55 4.36
C ILE A 66 19.23 -2.34 5.41
N SER A 67 20.23 -1.71 6.03
CA SER A 67 21.05 -2.36 7.06
C SER A 67 20.24 -2.71 8.31
N LEU A 68 19.24 -1.89 8.65
CA LEU A 68 18.33 -2.16 9.78
C LEU A 68 17.44 -3.37 9.48
N LEU A 69 16.91 -3.47 8.26
CA LEU A 69 16.12 -4.63 7.84
C LEU A 69 16.98 -5.89 7.80
N GLU A 70 18.19 -5.84 7.23
CA GLU A 70 19.14 -6.96 7.24
C GLU A 70 19.36 -7.48 8.67
N GLU A 71 19.72 -6.59 9.60
CA GLU A 71 19.95 -6.96 11.00
C GLU A 71 18.72 -7.65 11.59
N LYS A 72 17.55 -7.03 11.46
CA LYS A 72 16.30 -7.53 12.08
C LYS A 72 15.80 -8.82 11.44
N ILE A 73 15.97 -8.99 10.12
CA ILE A 73 15.69 -10.25 9.42
C ILE A 73 16.55 -11.35 10.03
N ASN A 74 17.86 -11.13 10.14
CA ASN A 74 18.77 -12.14 10.69
C ASN A 74 18.48 -12.44 12.18
N LEU A 75 18.18 -11.42 12.99
CA LEU A 75 17.81 -11.60 14.40
C LEU A 75 16.51 -12.42 14.58
N SER A 76 15.57 -12.34 13.63
CA SER A 76 14.36 -13.19 13.64
C SER A 76 14.66 -14.68 13.34
N GLY A 77 15.88 -15.00 12.92
CA GLY A 77 16.27 -16.33 12.46
C GLY A 77 15.88 -16.63 11.01
N ALA A 78 15.33 -15.64 10.29
CA ALA A 78 15.19 -15.65 8.84
C ALA A 78 16.55 -15.38 8.16
N GLN A 79 16.61 -15.59 6.85
CA GLN A 79 17.79 -15.38 6.04
C GLN A 79 17.61 -14.15 5.16
N TYR A 80 18.43 -13.12 5.37
CA TYR A 80 18.56 -12.02 4.43
C TYR A 80 19.31 -12.50 3.18
N LEU A 81 18.66 -12.41 2.02
CA LEU A 81 19.23 -12.79 0.73
C LEU A 81 19.99 -11.64 0.06
N GLY A 82 19.91 -10.41 0.57
CA GLY A 82 20.46 -9.22 -0.08
C GLY A 82 19.39 -8.29 -0.63
N THR A 83 19.84 -7.24 -1.32
CA THR A 83 18.97 -6.26 -1.96
C THR A 83 19.28 -6.15 -3.44
N PHE A 84 18.26 -6.34 -4.30
CA PHE A 84 18.38 -5.96 -5.70
C PHE A 84 18.23 -4.44 -5.83
N SER A 85 19.23 -3.81 -6.43
CA SER A 85 19.10 -2.45 -6.95
C SER A 85 18.34 -2.49 -8.26
N VAL A 86 17.27 -1.72 -8.36
CA VAL A 86 16.57 -1.48 -9.64
C VAL A 86 17.23 -0.39 -10.48
N ASP A 87 18.28 0.27 -9.96
CA ASP A 87 19.10 1.20 -10.71
C ASP A 87 20.15 0.44 -11.54
N SER A 88 20.28 0.82 -12.81
CA SER A 88 21.17 0.12 -13.74
C SER A 88 22.65 0.41 -13.49
N ILE A 89 22.97 1.51 -12.82
CA ILE A 89 24.34 2.01 -12.60
C ILE A 89 24.74 1.83 -11.15
N ILE A 90 23.90 2.29 -10.22
CA ILE A 90 24.22 2.36 -8.79
C ILE A 90 23.85 1.03 -8.12
N LYS A 91 24.86 0.34 -7.60
CA LYS A 91 24.72 -0.94 -6.88
C LYS A 91 25.57 -0.89 -5.61
N PRO A 92 25.00 -0.50 -4.46
CA PRO A 92 25.78 -0.38 -3.22
C PRO A 92 26.39 -1.72 -2.81
N ASP A 93 27.68 -1.74 -2.48
CA ASP A 93 28.40 -3.00 -2.17
C ASP A 93 27.78 -3.77 -1.00
N TYR A 94 27.31 -3.05 0.03
CA TYR A 94 26.67 -3.66 1.19
C TYR A 94 25.29 -4.29 0.88
N TRP A 95 24.71 -4.03 -0.29
CA TRP A 95 23.51 -4.73 -0.78
C TRP A 95 23.84 -6.09 -1.40
N GLN A 96 25.09 -6.27 -1.84
CA GLN A 96 25.52 -7.38 -2.69
C GLN A 96 25.93 -8.61 -1.88
N THR A 97 25.05 -9.59 -1.81
CA THR A 97 25.37 -10.95 -1.32
C THR A 97 25.72 -11.88 -2.49
N ASP A 98 26.15 -13.12 -2.19
CA ASP A 98 26.32 -14.16 -3.22
C ASP A 98 25.03 -14.47 -3.98
N PHE A 99 23.86 -14.31 -3.33
CA PHE A 99 22.57 -14.51 -3.98
C PHE A 99 22.31 -13.39 -5.01
N ILE A 100 22.53 -12.13 -4.64
CA ILE A 100 22.37 -11.00 -5.56
C ILE A 100 23.35 -11.09 -6.72
N LYS A 101 24.62 -11.43 -6.47
CA LYS A 101 25.64 -11.61 -7.52
C LYS A 101 25.27 -12.72 -8.52
N LYS A 102 24.71 -13.84 -8.03
CA LYS A 102 24.25 -14.95 -8.89
C LYS A 102 22.99 -14.62 -9.69
N GLY A 103 22.11 -13.79 -9.14
CA GLY A 103 20.91 -13.32 -9.83
C GLY A 103 21.18 -12.19 -10.83
N THR A 104 22.20 -11.38 -10.59
CA THR A 104 22.59 -10.27 -11.47
C THR A 104 23.02 -10.78 -12.85
N GLY A 105 22.52 -10.14 -13.90
CA GLY A 105 22.82 -10.49 -15.29
C GLY A 105 21.93 -11.58 -15.89
N LYS A 106 21.06 -12.20 -15.09
CA LYS A 106 20.00 -13.09 -15.60
C LYS A 106 19.01 -12.32 -16.46
N ASN A 107 18.51 -12.95 -17.50
CA ASN A 107 17.33 -12.44 -18.19
C ASN A 107 16.06 -12.66 -17.35
N LYS A 108 14.94 -12.04 -17.74
CA LYS A 108 13.69 -12.09 -16.97
C LYS A 108 13.22 -13.51 -16.63
N ASN A 109 13.27 -14.44 -17.58
CA ASN A 109 12.79 -15.82 -17.34
C ASN A 109 13.71 -16.57 -16.36
N GLU A 110 15.02 -16.45 -16.53
CA GLU A 110 16.00 -17.03 -15.60
C GLU A 110 15.86 -16.44 -14.20
N LEU A 111 15.59 -15.14 -14.11
CA LEU A 111 15.40 -14.45 -12.84
C LEU A 111 14.11 -14.92 -12.15
N ILE A 112 13.01 -15.12 -12.88
CA ILE A 112 11.78 -15.69 -12.32
C ILE A 112 12.06 -17.06 -11.68
N GLU A 113 12.70 -17.98 -12.41
CA GLU A 113 13.03 -19.31 -11.86
C GLU A 113 13.95 -19.21 -10.65
N TYR A 114 14.90 -18.27 -10.68
CA TYR A 114 15.82 -18.04 -9.57
C TYR A 114 15.09 -17.55 -8.30
N LEU A 115 14.16 -16.62 -8.48
CA LEU A 115 13.36 -16.00 -7.42
C LEU A 115 12.26 -16.92 -6.85
N MET A 116 11.96 -18.06 -7.48
CA MET A 116 11.03 -19.07 -6.91
C MET A 116 11.45 -19.56 -5.51
N ASN A 117 12.73 -19.40 -5.15
CA ASN A 117 13.26 -19.74 -3.83
C ASN A 117 13.10 -18.63 -2.78
N VAL A 118 12.49 -17.50 -3.12
CA VAL A 118 12.21 -16.39 -2.20
C VAL A 118 10.87 -16.60 -1.54
N ASP A 119 10.84 -16.52 -0.20
CA ASP A 119 9.62 -16.67 0.58
C ASP A 119 8.91 -15.32 0.78
N LEU A 120 9.68 -14.27 1.05
CA LEU A 120 9.19 -12.90 1.22
C LEU A 120 10.03 -11.91 0.40
N GLY A 121 9.38 -11.15 -0.47
CA GLY A 121 9.96 -9.95 -1.09
C GLY A 121 9.49 -8.68 -0.37
N ILE A 122 10.39 -7.75 -0.05
CA ILE A 122 10.01 -6.42 0.46
C ILE A 122 10.38 -5.40 -0.62
N MET A 123 9.35 -4.80 -1.21
CA MET A 123 9.49 -3.75 -2.21
C MET A 123 9.61 -2.42 -1.49
N LEU A 124 10.73 -1.75 -1.69
CA LEU A 124 11.06 -0.47 -1.05
C LEU A 124 10.89 0.70 -2.04
N PRO A 125 10.86 1.95 -1.54
CA PRO A 125 10.50 3.10 -2.35
C PRO A 125 11.37 3.28 -3.59
N GLY A 126 10.75 3.74 -4.66
CA GLY A 126 11.36 3.92 -5.98
C GLY A 126 11.39 2.66 -6.85
N ALA A 127 11.31 1.45 -6.25
CA ALA A 127 11.07 0.23 -7.02
C ALA A 127 9.61 0.13 -7.45
N ASN A 128 9.36 -0.35 -8.68
CA ASN A 128 8.01 -0.46 -9.24
C ASN A 128 7.95 -1.54 -10.32
N PRO A 129 6.75 -1.95 -10.78
CA PRO A 129 6.57 -3.07 -11.72
C PRO A 129 7.25 -2.96 -13.09
N THR A 130 7.72 -1.78 -13.51
CA THR A 130 8.46 -1.65 -14.78
C THR A 130 9.91 -2.10 -14.67
N HIS A 131 10.45 -2.19 -13.45
CA HIS A 131 11.78 -2.72 -13.19
C HIS A 131 11.80 -4.25 -13.28
N MET A 132 12.87 -4.82 -13.82
CA MET A 132 12.93 -6.24 -14.17
C MET A 132 12.82 -7.14 -12.94
N GLU A 133 13.52 -6.82 -11.87
CA GLU A 133 13.59 -7.59 -10.63
C GLU A 133 12.24 -7.60 -9.92
N TYR A 134 11.60 -6.44 -9.85
CA TYR A 134 10.24 -6.30 -9.34
C TYR A 134 9.27 -7.13 -10.19
N SER A 135 9.30 -6.95 -11.51
CA SER A 135 8.43 -7.66 -12.45
C SER A 135 8.65 -9.17 -12.40
N ALA A 136 9.88 -9.65 -12.19
CA ALA A 136 10.17 -11.07 -12.01
C ALA A 136 9.55 -11.61 -10.72
N MET A 137 9.65 -10.88 -9.61
CA MET A 137 9.00 -11.27 -8.36
C MET A 137 7.46 -11.30 -8.49
N GLN A 138 6.87 -10.36 -9.25
CA GLN A 138 5.43 -10.38 -9.56
C GLN A 138 5.02 -11.67 -10.28
N GLU A 139 5.83 -12.15 -11.23
CA GLU A 139 5.57 -13.43 -11.91
C GLU A 139 5.73 -14.64 -10.96
N VAL A 140 6.64 -14.59 -9.99
CA VAL A 140 6.75 -15.62 -8.93
C VAL A 140 5.45 -15.70 -8.12
N LEU A 141 4.88 -14.55 -7.72
CA LEU A 141 3.62 -14.50 -6.98
C LEU A 141 2.44 -15.05 -7.80
N LYS A 142 2.39 -14.74 -9.10
CA LYS A 142 1.37 -15.29 -10.03
C LYS A 142 1.46 -16.81 -10.17
N ARG A 143 2.63 -17.41 -9.92
CA ARG A 143 2.84 -18.86 -9.85
C ARG A 143 2.55 -19.45 -8.46
N ASN A 144 1.84 -18.69 -7.62
CA ASN A 144 1.43 -19.07 -6.28
C ASN A 144 2.57 -19.31 -5.27
N GLN A 145 3.75 -18.74 -5.53
CA GLN A 145 4.92 -18.86 -4.68
C GLN A 145 5.22 -17.55 -3.95
N GLY A 146 5.57 -17.62 -2.68
CA GLY A 146 5.98 -16.47 -1.87
C GLY A 146 4.87 -15.45 -1.58
N ARG A 147 5.28 -14.37 -0.93
CA ARG A 147 4.47 -13.17 -0.63
C ARG A 147 5.32 -11.91 -0.67
N THR A 148 4.69 -10.75 -0.69
CA THR A 148 5.42 -9.47 -0.66
C THR A 148 4.83 -8.46 0.31
N ILE A 149 5.71 -7.58 0.79
CA ILE A 149 5.36 -6.30 1.37
C ILE A 149 5.65 -5.21 0.33
N HIS A 150 4.67 -4.35 0.07
CA HIS A 150 4.79 -3.20 -0.80
C HIS A 150 4.87 -1.93 0.06
N PHE A 151 6.09 -1.43 0.23
CA PHE A 151 6.42 -0.24 1.00
C PHE A 151 6.92 0.86 0.04
N HIS A 152 6.00 1.43 -0.74
CA HIS A 152 6.34 2.29 -1.88
C HIS A 152 6.61 3.74 -1.52
N TRP A 153 6.05 4.21 -0.40
CA TRP A 153 6.15 5.61 0.05
C TRP A 153 5.81 6.62 -1.06
N ALA A 154 4.74 6.33 -1.80
CA ALA A 154 4.25 7.06 -2.96
C ALA A 154 2.70 7.05 -2.97
N GLY A 155 2.09 7.46 -4.08
CA GLY A 155 0.64 7.37 -4.24
C GLY A 155 -0.14 8.45 -3.50
N ALA A 156 0.45 9.63 -3.29
CA ALA A 156 -0.30 10.83 -2.94
C ALA A 156 -0.90 11.42 -4.21
N TYR A 157 -2.18 11.79 -4.21
CA TYR A 157 -2.84 12.38 -5.38
C TYR A 157 -3.56 13.67 -5.00
N ASP A 158 -3.67 14.61 -5.94
CA ASP A 158 -4.64 15.69 -5.81
C ASP A 158 -6.08 15.15 -5.97
N LEU A 159 -7.09 16.00 -5.71
CA LEU A 159 -8.49 15.60 -5.85
C LEU A 159 -8.92 15.32 -7.30
N SER A 160 -8.10 15.68 -8.29
CA SER A 160 -8.31 15.37 -9.72
C SER A 160 -7.64 14.04 -10.12
N GLY A 161 -6.97 13.37 -9.18
CA GLY A 161 -6.27 12.11 -9.41
C GLY A 161 -4.88 12.25 -10.02
N ASN A 162 -4.29 13.45 -10.05
CA ASN A 162 -2.90 13.61 -10.49
C ASN A 162 -1.95 13.24 -9.35
N LEU A 163 -0.85 12.54 -9.67
CA LEU A 163 0.14 12.14 -8.68
C LEU A 163 0.88 13.37 -8.15
N LEU A 164 1.04 13.44 -6.84
CA LEU A 164 1.82 14.45 -6.13
C LEU A 164 3.20 13.89 -5.78
N ASP A 165 4.20 14.78 -5.79
CA ASP A 165 5.49 14.48 -5.19
C ASP A 165 5.35 14.32 -3.68
N VAL A 166 6.11 13.37 -3.12
CA VAL A 166 6.10 13.11 -1.68
C VAL A 166 7.05 14.09 -1.00
N SER A 167 6.49 15.14 -0.42
CA SER A 167 7.21 16.11 0.41
C SER A 167 7.55 15.54 1.79
N ASP A 168 8.36 16.28 2.57
CA ASP A 168 8.65 15.92 3.95
C ASP A 168 7.37 15.87 4.81
N GLU A 169 6.38 16.73 4.56
CA GLU A 169 5.09 16.68 5.27
C GLU A 169 4.31 15.40 4.96
N ILE A 170 4.23 14.99 3.68
CA ILE A 170 3.58 13.74 3.28
C ILE A 170 4.34 12.55 3.85
N SER A 171 5.68 12.60 3.83
CA SER A 171 6.52 11.57 4.43
C SER A 171 6.25 11.43 5.93
N ASN A 172 6.16 12.55 6.66
CA ASN A 172 5.83 12.56 8.09
C ASN A 172 4.46 11.95 8.35
N TYR A 173 3.49 12.31 7.52
CA TYR A 173 2.14 11.76 7.57
C TYR A 173 2.13 10.24 7.35
N TYR A 174 2.84 9.72 6.33
CA TYR A 174 2.93 8.28 6.08
C TYR A 174 3.63 7.51 7.19
N GLN A 175 4.68 8.06 7.80
CA GLN A 175 5.31 7.46 8.97
C GLN A 175 4.33 7.37 10.14
N ASP A 176 3.61 8.45 10.42
CA ASP A 176 2.63 8.45 11.50
C ASP A 176 1.53 7.42 11.25
N VAL A 177 1.01 7.32 10.02
CA VAL A 177 0.04 6.31 9.64
C VAL A 177 0.63 4.91 9.87
N LEU A 178 1.81 4.62 9.34
CA LEU A 178 2.46 3.31 9.46
C LEU A 178 2.62 2.89 10.93
N LEU A 179 3.11 3.81 11.76
CA LEU A 179 3.45 3.50 13.15
C LEU A 179 2.23 3.47 14.08
N LYS A 180 1.20 4.28 13.79
CA LYS A 180 0.07 4.52 14.70
C LYS A 180 -1.24 3.84 14.27
N THR A 181 -1.31 3.23 13.07
CA THR A 181 -2.50 2.49 12.63
C THR A 181 -2.82 1.35 13.62
N ASP A 182 -4.08 1.25 14.05
CA ASP A 182 -4.59 0.07 14.74
C ASP A 182 -4.89 -1.03 13.72
N TYR A 183 -3.90 -1.89 13.49
CA TYR A 183 -3.98 -2.98 12.53
C TYR A 183 -5.05 -4.02 12.88
N ASN A 184 -5.31 -4.25 14.18
CA ASN A 184 -6.28 -5.25 14.61
C ASN A 184 -7.72 -4.76 14.36
N GLU A 185 -8.00 -3.51 14.71
CA GLU A 185 -9.29 -2.90 14.42
C GLU A 185 -9.51 -2.74 12.91
N LEU A 186 -8.48 -2.37 12.15
CA LEU A 186 -8.54 -2.32 10.68
C LEU A 186 -8.91 -3.69 10.08
N ALA A 187 -8.20 -4.76 10.48
CA ALA A 187 -8.47 -6.12 10.02
C ALA A 187 -9.89 -6.58 10.38
N LYS A 188 -10.35 -6.25 11.60
CA LYS A 188 -11.71 -6.57 12.06
C LYS A 188 -12.77 -5.86 11.20
N ARG A 189 -12.64 -4.56 10.96
CA ARG A 189 -13.58 -3.79 10.13
C ARG A 189 -13.65 -4.31 8.70
N GLN A 190 -12.49 -4.54 8.08
CA GLN A 190 -12.43 -5.10 6.73
C GLN A 190 -13.06 -6.50 6.65
N ARG A 191 -12.96 -7.33 7.71
CA ARG A 191 -13.64 -8.63 7.78
C ARG A 191 -15.16 -8.50 7.89
N ILE A 192 -15.65 -7.57 8.71
CA ILE A 192 -17.09 -7.31 8.84
C ILE A 192 -17.63 -6.85 7.48
N PHE A 193 -16.93 -5.95 6.80
CA PHE A 193 -17.32 -5.48 5.48
C PHE A 193 -17.26 -6.58 4.42
N GLU A 194 -16.18 -7.39 4.37
CA GLU A 194 -16.10 -8.56 3.46
C GLU A 194 -17.34 -9.46 3.60
N ASN A 195 -17.75 -9.75 4.84
CA ASN A 195 -18.93 -10.58 5.11
C ASN A 195 -20.22 -9.92 4.61
N ALA A 196 -20.37 -8.60 4.82
CA ALA A 196 -21.54 -7.86 4.35
C ALA A 196 -21.67 -7.88 2.82
N LEU A 197 -20.55 -7.85 2.08
CA LEU A 197 -20.55 -7.84 0.62
C LEU A 197 -21.08 -9.15 -0.02
N ARG A 198 -20.93 -10.30 0.64
CA ARG A 198 -21.10 -11.63 0.01
C ARG A 198 -22.47 -11.84 -0.63
N GLU A 199 -23.53 -11.59 0.13
CA GLU A 199 -24.91 -11.91 -0.28
C GLU A 199 -25.70 -10.67 -0.74
N ASN A 200 -25.09 -9.49 -0.69
CA ASN A 200 -25.80 -8.23 -0.88
C ASN A 200 -25.50 -7.57 -2.22
N LEU A 201 -26.48 -6.81 -2.71
CA LEU A 201 -26.26 -5.82 -3.75
C LEU A 201 -25.47 -4.66 -3.15
N ILE A 202 -24.38 -4.29 -3.82
CA ILE A 202 -23.65 -3.06 -3.52
C ILE A 202 -24.20 -1.98 -4.44
N LYS A 203 -24.55 -0.83 -3.86
CA LYS A 203 -24.90 0.39 -4.60
C LYS A 203 -23.93 1.50 -4.20
N VAL A 204 -23.34 2.14 -5.20
CA VAL A 204 -22.47 3.31 -5.04
C VAL A 204 -23.11 4.49 -5.74
N THR A 205 -23.24 5.61 -5.03
CA THR A 205 -23.77 6.87 -5.59
C THR A 205 -22.88 8.06 -5.27
N THR A 206 -22.86 9.08 -6.13
CA THR A 206 -22.19 10.35 -5.86
C THR A 206 -23.11 11.54 -6.17
N PRO A 207 -22.87 12.72 -5.57
CA PRO A 207 -23.54 13.97 -5.97
C PRO A 207 -23.37 14.30 -7.46
N LEU A 208 -22.25 13.92 -8.07
CA LEU A 208 -22.00 14.08 -9.52
C LEU A 208 -22.89 13.21 -10.42
N GLY A 209 -23.65 12.27 -9.86
CA GLY A 209 -24.58 11.43 -10.63
C GLY A 209 -24.07 10.01 -10.91
N THR A 210 -23.04 9.54 -10.19
CA THR A 210 -22.78 8.08 -10.15
C THR A 210 -23.99 7.41 -9.51
N ASP A 211 -24.49 6.35 -10.14
CA ASP A 211 -25.45 5.38 -9.59
C ASP A 211 -25.14 4.03 -10.26
N ILE A 212 -24.26 3.27 -9.62
CA ILE A 212 -23.82 1.96 -10.09
C ILE A 212 -24.12 0.90 -9.04
N LYS A 213 -24.53 -0.28 -9.50
CA LYS A 213 -24.79 -1.43 -8.65
C LYS A 213 -24.12 -2.69 -9.19
N PHE A 214 -23.72 -3.57 -8.28
CA PHE A 214 -23.11 -4.86 -8.61
C PHE A 214 -23.16 -5.83 -7.43
N ARG A 215 -22.81 -7.09 -7.68
CA ARG A 215 -22.58 -8.13 -6.65
C ARG A 215 -21.18 -8.70 -6.79
N ILE A 216 -20.68 -9.27 -5.69
CA ILE A 216 -19.38 -9.96 -5.69
C ILE A 216 -19.52 -11.49 -5.55
N GLY A 217 -20.61 -11.98 -4.94
CA GLY A 217 -20.76 -13.38 -4.59
C GLY A 217 -19.51 -13.94 -3.90
N ASN A 218 -18.99 -15.06 -4.43
CA ASN A 218 -17.81 -15.74 -3.91
C ASN A 218 -16.47 -15.22 -4.47
N ARG A 219 -16.45 -14.08 -5.20
CA ARG A 219 -15.19 -13.49 -5.70
C ARG A 219 -14.18 -13.28 -4.57
N PRO A 220 -12.89 -13.52 -4.79
CA PRO A 220 -11.85 -13.17 -3.81
C PRO A 220 -11.95 -11.69 -3.40
N VAL A 221 -12.04 -11.46 -2.09
CA VAL A 221 -11.96 -10.12 -1.51
C VAL A 221 -10.59 -10.02 -0.84
N THR A 222 -9.81 -9.03 -1.27
CA THR A 222 -8.48 -8.78 -0.72
C THR A 222 -8.55 -7.68 0.32
N LYS A 223 -7.90 -7.94 1.45
CA LYS A 223 -7.86 -7.05 2.61
C LYS A 223 -6.44 -6.54 2.73
N GLN A 224 -6.25 -5.25 2.47
CA GLN A 224 -5.01 -4.55 2.80
C GLN A 224 -5.15 -4.11 4.25
N ASP A 225 -5.05 -5.07 5.17
CA ASP A 225 -5.09 -4.87 6.63
C ASP A 225 -3.68 -4.85 7.24
N GLY A 226 -2.65 -5.01 6.41
CA GLY A 226 -1.25 -4.98 6.80
C GLY A 226 -0.73 -6.29 7.37
N ASP A 227 -1.48 -7.39 7.34
CA ASP A 227 -0.97 -8.73 7.72
C ASP A 227 -0.20 -9.39 6.56
N ALA A 228 1.12 -9.19 6.56
CA ALA A 228 2.06 -9.83 5.65
C ALA A 228 2.72 -11.08 6.25
N SER A 229 2.08 -11.71 7.26
CA SER A 229 2.67 -12.81 7.99
C SER A 229 2.78 -14.10 7.19
N TYR A 230 3.75 -14.97 7.53
CA TYR A 230 3.80 -16.34 7.00
C TYR A 230 2.64 -17.20 7.46
N LYS A 231 1.92 -16.77 8.50
CA LYS A 231 0.83 -17.54 9.12
C LYS A 231 -0.44 -17.54 8.28
N LYS A 232 -0.51 -16.69 7.25
CA LYS A 232 -1.63 -16.68 6.30
C LYS A 232 -1.65 -18.01 5.53
N GLU A 233 -2.62 -18.84 5.86
CA GLU A 233 -2.69 -20.23 5.38
C GLU A 233 -2.96 -20.33 3.88
N THR A 234 -3.73 -19.40 3.32
CA THR A 234 -4.10 -19.39 1.90
C THR A 234 -4.13 -17.97 1.34
N TYR A 235 -3.64 -17.85 0.12
CA TYR A 235 -3.72 -16.64 -0.68
C TYR A 235 -4.72 -16.84 -1.80
N LYS A 236 -5.69 -15.93 -1.91
CA LYS A 236 -6.82 -16.10 -2.84
C LYS A 236 -6.52 -15.67 -4.28
N ASN A 237 -5.62 -14.70 -4.46
CA ASN A 237 -5.22 -14.14 -5.74
C ASN A 237 -3.85 -13.43 -5.58
N LEU A 238 -3.39 -12.76 -6.63
CA LEU A 238 -2.12 -12.01 -6.61
C LEU A 238 -2.13 -10.95 -5.51
N ILE A 239 -3.13 -10.07 -5.49
CA ILE A 239 -3.19 -8.95 -4.54
C ILE A 239 -3.27 -9.41 -3.08
N ASP A 240 -3.84 -10.59 -2.80
CA ASP A 240 -3.87 -11.14 -1.44
C ASP A 240 -2.48 -11.55 -0.92
N ARG A 241 -1.50 -11.77 -1.82
CA ARG A 241 -0.08 -12.02 -1.53
C ARG A 241 0.72 -10.73 -1.35
N GLU A 242 0.17 -9.59 -1.76
CA GLU A 242 0.83 -8.30 -1.83
C GLU A 242 0.24 -7.38 -0.78
N ILE A 243 0.94 -7.25 0.35
CA ILE A 243 0.47 -6.45 1.45
C ILE A 243 1.14 -5.10 1.43
N GLU A 244 0.34 -4.06 1.25
CA GLU A 244 0.80 -2.69 1.26
C GLU A 244 0.89 -2.14 2.67
N LEU A 245 1.97 -1.40 2.93
CA LEU A 245 2.21 -0.69 4.18
C LEU A 245 2.59 0.76 3.85
N PRO A 246 1.81 1.77 4.30
CA PRO A 246 0.64 1.67 5.17
C PRO A 246 -0.57 0.93 4.54
N PRO A 247 -1.37 0.20 5.33
CA PRO A 247 -2.54 -0.54 4.83
C PRO A 247 -3.80 0.33 4.81
N GLY A 248 -4.87 -0.14 4.18
CA GLY A 248 -6.18 0.50 4.39
C GLY A 248 -7.32 0.08 3.49
N ALA A 249 -7.06 -0.40 2.27
CA ALA A 249 -8.15 -0.72 1.34
C ALA A 249 -8.64 -2.17 1.41
N ILE A 250 -9.94 -2.35 1.20
CA ILE A 250 -10.48 -3.61 0.70
C ILE A 250 -10.67 -3.50 -0.81
N ARG A 251 -10.37 -4.56 -1.57
CA ARG A 251 -10.45 -4.56 -3.04
C ARG A 251 -11.12 -5.83 -3.53
N VAL A 252 -11.96 -5.70 -4.56
CA VAL A 252 -12.67 -6.84 -5.17
C VAL A 252 -13.01 -6.53 -6.62
N ALA A 253 -12.90 -7.54 -7.47
CA ALA A 253 -13.48 -7.52 -8.81
C ALA A 253 -14.96 -7.92 -8.72
N PRO A 254 -15.92 -7.05 -9.08
CA PRO A 254 -17.32 -7.45 -9.12
C PRO A 254 -17.58 -8.57 -10.13
N ILE A 255 -18.70 -9.27 -9.99
CA ILE A 255 -19.20 -10.18 -11.02
C ILE A 255 -19.66 -9.33 -12.19
N GLU A 256 -18.96 -9.47 -13.32
CA GLU A 256 -19.10 -8.61 -14.49
C GLU A 256 -20.56 -8.53 -14.95
N GLU A 257 -21.26 -9.67 -15.03
CA GLU A 257 -22.65 -9.75 -15.49
C GLU A 257 -23.66 -9.03 -14.57
N THR A 258 -23.25 -8.60 -13.38
CA THR A 258 -24.10 -7.91 -12.40
C THR A 258 -23.87 -6.40 -12.34
N VAL A 259 -22.81 -5.91 -12.98
CA VAL A 259 -22.44 -4.49 -12.97
C VAL A 259 -23.36 -3.73 -13.94
N GLU A 260 -24.18 -2.85 -13.37
CA GLU A 260 -25.20 -2.09 -14.09
C GLU A 260 -25.27 -0.66 -13.54
N GLY A 261 -25.44 0.32 -14.43
CA GLY A 261 -25.66 1.72 -14.06
C GLY A 261 -24.57 2.64 -14.58
N THR A 262 -24.41 3.80 -13.94
CA THR A 262 -23.62 4.90 -14.49
C THR A 262 -22.57 5.37 -13.49
N VAL A 263 -21.38 5.69 -13.98
CA VAL A 263 -20.31 6.33 -13.21
C VAL A 263 -20.06 7.70 -13.79
N ALA A 264 -20.24 8.73 -12.97
CA ALA A 264 -19.86 10.11 -13.25
C ALA A 264 -18.49 10.36 -12.62
N PHE A 265 -17.46 10.46 -13.46
CA PHE A 265 -16.07 10.54 -13.04
C PHE A 265 -15.72 11.97 -12.61
N PRO A 266 -14.92 12.15 -11.54
CA PRO A 266 -14.30 13.43 -11.26
C PRO A 266 -13.46 13.92 -12.43
N ASN A 267 -13.26 15.24 -12.49
CA ASN A 267 -12.38 15.85 -13.48
C ASN A 267 -11.00 15.21 -13.40
N SER A 268 -10.47 14.80 -14.55
CA SER A 268 -9.26 13.98 -14.62
C SER A 268 -8.51 14.21 -15.93
N VAL A 269 -7.35 13.56 -16.09
CA VAL A 269 -6.52 13.65 -17.30
C VAL A 269 -6.52 12.32 -18.04
N TRP A 270 -6.84 12.35 -19.33
CA TRP A 270 -6.80 11.20 -20.24
C TRP A 270 -5.96 11.58 -21.47
N GLN A 271 -4.97 10.75 -21.83
CA GLN A 271 -4.02 11.06 -22.93
C GLN A 271 -3.49 12.51 -22.88
N ASP A 272 -3.05 12.98 -21.71
CA ASP A 272 -2.57 14.35 -21.48
C ASP A 272 -3.59 15.46 -21.78
N LYS A 273 -4.89 15.14 -21.82
CA LYS A 273 -6.00 16.10 -21.98
C LYS A 273 -6.88 16.12 -20.74
N ILE A 274 -7.26 17.33 -20.35
CA ILE A 274 -8.25 17.56 -19.30
C ILE A 274 -9.61 17.05 -19.81
N VAL A 275 -10.24 16.21 -19.00
CA VAL A 275 -11.57 15.65 -19.20
C VAL A 275 -12.47 16.10 -18.06
N GLU A 276 -13.63 16.65 -18.42
CA GLU A 276 -14.63 17.20 -17.49
C GLU A 276 -16.00 16.62 -17.85
N GLY A 277 -16.83 16.37 -16.84
CA GLY A 277 -18.19 15.85 -17.03
C GLY A 277 -18.25 14.45 -17.66
N LEU A 278 -17.22 13.61 -17.46
CA LEU A 278 -17.20 12.26 -18.01
C LEU A 278 -18.22 11.36 -17.31
N VAL A 279 -19.12 10.78 -18.09
CA VAL A 279 -20.15 9.85 -17.66
C VAL A 279 -20.06 8.58 -18.50
N ILE A 280 -19.91 7.42 -17.84
CA ILE A 280 -19.87 6.11 -18.50
C ILE A 280 -21.01 5.24 -17.97
N THR A 281 -21.81 4.69 -18.87
CA THR A 281 -22.88 3.73 -18.55
C THR A 281 -22.41 2.31 -18.80
N PHE A 282 -22.60 1.44 -17.83
CA PHE A 282 -22.23 0.04 -17.85
C PHE A 282 -23.47 -0.84 -17.88
N LYS A 283 -23.36 -1.91 -18.66
CA LYS A 283 -24.32 -3.01 -18.73
C LYS A 283 -23.57 -4.32 -18.77
N LYS A 284 -23.87 -5.21 -17.84
CA LYS A 284 -23.10 -6.45 -17.62
C LYS A 284 -21.59 -6.19 -17.58
N GLY A 285 -21.19 -5.11 -16.91
CA GLY A 285 -19.80 -4.72 -16.70
C GLY A 285 -19.08 -4.15 -17.90
N LYS A 286 -19.72 -4.11 -19.08
CA LYS A 286 -19.15 -3.50 -20.29
C LYS A 286 -19.71 -2.10 -20.48
N ILE A 287 -18.89 -1.19 -21.02
CA ILE A 287 -19.33 0.14 -21.45
C ILE A 287 -20.42 -0.01 -22.53
N GLU A 288 -21.61 0.52 -22.25
CA GLU A 288 -22.72 0.63 -23.21
C GLU A 288 -22.73 2.01 -23.87
N ASN A 289 -22.45 3.06 -23.09
CA ASN A 289 -22.38 4.44 -23.58
C ASN A 289 -21.37 5.27 -22.77
N LEU A 290 -20.84 6.32 -23.39
CA LEU A 290 -19.90 7.25 -22.79
C LEU A 290 -20.13 8.66 -23.36
N SER A 291 -20.09 9.67 -22.50
CA SER A 291 -20.10 11.08 -22.91
C SER A 291 -19.21 11.92 -22.00
N ALA A 292 -18.63 13.01 -22.51
CA ALA A 292 -17.97 14.01 -21.67
C ALA A 292 -18.22 15.44 -22.19
N ASP A 293 -18.39 16.40 -21.29
CA ASP A 293 -18.53 17.82 -21.66
C ASP A 293 -17.27 18.34 -22.36
N LYS A 294 -16.10 17.81 -21.97
CA LYS A 294 -14.80 18.15 -22.53
C LYS A 294 -13.89 16.94 -22.53
N GLY A 295 -13.10 16.80 -23.60
CA GLY A 295 -12.05 15.79 -23.69
C GLY A 295 -12.54 14.38 -24.04
N GLU A 296 -13.80 14.20 -24.45
CA GLU A 296 -14.38 12.90 -24.83
C GLU A 296 -13.52 12.09 -25.81
N LYS A 297 -12.94 12.75 -26.83
CA LYS A 297 -12.06 12.10 -27.81
C LYS A 297 -10.83 11.45 -27.17
N ALA A 298 -10.23 12.08 -26.16
CA ALA A 298 -9.07 11.54 -25.48
C ALA A 298 -9.42 10.27 -24.68
N VAL A 299 -10.62 10.23 -24.11
CA VAL A 299 -11.15 9.05 -23.42
C VAL A 299 -11.34 7.91 -24.43
N LEU A 300 -12.00 8.17 -25.55
CA LEU A 300 -12.22 7.16 -26.61
C LEU A 300 -10.89 6.63 -27.18
N GLU A 301 -9.90 7.49 -27.37
CA GLU A 301 -8.56 7.11 -27.84
C GLU A 301 -7.85 6.19 -26.83
N GLU A 302 -7.86 6.53 -25.54
CA GLU A 302 -7.28 5.67 -24.51
C GLU A 302 -7.96 4.31 -24.44
N LEU A 303 -9.29 4.29 -24.42
CA LEU A 303 -10.08 3.05 -24.37
C LEU A 303 -9.86 2.18 -25.61
N LYS A 304 -9.59 2.79 -26.77
CA LYS A 304 -9.22 2.07 -27.99
C LYS A 304 -7.81 1.46 -27.88
N LEU A 305 -6.84 2.20 -27.35
CA LEU A 305 -5.48 1.72 -27.11
C LEU A 305 -5.44 0.60 -26.06
N ALA A 306 -6.31 0.67 -25.06
CA ALA A 306 -6.51 -0.34 -24.03
C ALA A 306 -7.09 -1.67 -24.53
N GLY A 307 -7.62 -1.70 -25.76
CA GLY A 307 -8.27 -2.86 -26.33
C GLY A 307 -9.54 -3.28 -25.58
N GLU A 308 -9.89 -4.57 -25.66
CA GLU A 308 -11.14 -5.10 -25.07
C GLU A 308 -11.18 -4.88 -23.54
N ALA A 309 -10.04 -4.99 -22.84
CA ALA A 309 -10.00 -4.78 -21.39
C ALA A 309 -10.46 -3.37 -20.97
N GLY A 310 -10.11 -2.33 -21.74
CA GLY A 310 -10.53 -0.96 -21.46
C GLY A 310 -12.04 -0.78 -21.43
N GLN A 311 -12.79 -1.67 -22.08
CA GLN A 311 -14.25 -1.59 -22.17
C GLN A 311 -14.98 -2.12 -20.92
N TYR A 312 -14.27 -2.58 -19.88
CA TYR A 312 -14.90 -3.21 -18.72
C TYR A 312 -14.61 -2.49 -17.40
N PHE A 313 -15.60 -2.58 -16.51
CA PHE A 313 -15.45 -2.31 -15.10
C PHE A 313 -14.53 -3.36 -14.45
N ARG A 314 -13.58 -2.89 -13.65
CA ARG A 314 -12.51 -3.71 -13.09
C ARG A 314 -12.70 -4.03 -11.61
N GLU A 315 -12.79 -2.98 -10.81
CA GLU A 315 -12.53 -3.05 -9.38
C GLU A 315 -13.43 -2.07 -8.64
N PHE A 316 -13.98 -2.57 -7.54
CA PHE A 316 -14.46 -1.77 -6.43
C PHE A 316 -13.43 -1.86 -5.30
N ALA A 317 -12.98 -0.70 -4.81
CA ALA A 317 -12.20 -0.62 -3.59
C ALA A 317 -12.79 0.40 -2.62
N LEU A 318 -12.65 0.14 -1.33
CA LEU A 318 -13.01 1.06 -0.26
C LEU A 318 -11.88 1.15 0.76
N GLY A 319 -11.41 2.36 1.02
CA GLY A 319 -10.46 2.65 2.09
C GLY A 319 -11.11 2.63 3.47
N PHE A 320 -10.41 2.04 4.44
CA PHE A 320 -10.82 1.87 5.84
C PHE A 320 -9.83 2.49 6.83
N ASN A 321 -8.65 2.94 6.41
CA ASN A 321 -7.67 3.46 7.36
C ASN A 321 -8.04 4.91 7.76
N PRO A 322 -8.43 5.16 9.03
CA PRO A 322 -8.82 6.49 9.48
C PRO A 322 -7.65 7.48 9.51
N LEU A 323 -6.41 7.00 9.65
CA LEU A 323 -5.24 7.86 9.65
C LEU A 323 -4.84 8.31 8.24
N LEU A 324 -5.35 7.65 7.19
CA LEU A 324 -5.19 8.04 5.79
C LEU A 324 -6.38 8.87 5.26
N SER A 325 -7.29 9.33 6.13
CA SER A 325 -8.40 10.18 5.69
C SER A 325 -7.91 11.45 5.02
N ILE A 326 -8.66 11.91 4.01
CA ILE A 326 -8.40 13.17 3.31
C ILE A 326 -8.30 14.32 4.34
N PRO A 327 -7.18 15.04 4.38
CA PRO A 327 -7.02 16.17 5.29
C PRO A 327 -8.05 17.26 5.03
N GLU A 328 -8.59 17.86 6.09
CA GLU A 328 -9.61 18.91 5.99
C GLU A 328 -9.04 20.23 5.42
N LYS A 329 -7.78 20.52 5.75
CA LYS A 329 -7.03 21.66 5.23
C LYS A 329 -6.17 21.18 4.07
N ASP A 330 -6.24 21.88 2.94
CA ASP A 330 -5.48 21.59 1.71
C ASP A 330 -5.65 20.13 1.26
N PRO A 331 -6.87 19.71 0.88
CA PRO A 331 -7.24 18.32 0.70
C PRO A 331 -6.49 17.64 -0.45
N TRP A 332 -6.03 16.42 -0.17
CA TRP A 332 -5.41 15.50 -1.12
C TRP A 332 -5.79 14.06 -0.76
N ILE A 333 -5.58 13.12 -1.67
CA ILE A 333 -5.92 11.70 -1.52
C ILE A 333 -4.68 10.93 -1.05
N PRO A 334 -4.66 10.42 0.19
CA PRO A 334 -3.50 9.72 0.69
C PRO A 334 -3.40 8.27 0.19
N TYR A 335 -2.16 7.87 -0.08
CA TYR A 335 -1.69 6.50 -0.28
C TYR A 335 -2.66 5.63 -1.11
N TYR A 336 -2.70 5.84 -2.42
CA TYR A 336 -3.52 5.08 -3.37
C TYR A 336 -5.02 5.02 -3.01
N GLY A 337 -5.51 6.01 -2.27
CA GLY A 337 -6.92 6.10 -1.85
C GLY A 337 -7.29 5.13 -0.74
N TYR A 338 -6.37 4.82 0.18
CA TYR A 338 -6.59 3.84 1.25
C TYR A 338 -7.26 4.44 2.50
N GLY A 339 -7.42 5.76 2.48
CA GLY A 339 -8.13 6.54 3.48
C GLY A 339 -9.58 6.13 3.69
N ALA A 340 -10.01 6.15 4.95
CA ALA A 340 -11.39 5.88 5.34
C ALA A 340 -12.39 6.67 4.48
N GLY A 341 -13.25 5.93 3.77
CA GLY A 341 -14.35 6.48 2.96
C GLY A 341 -13.99 6.83 1.52
N VAL A 342 -12.72 6.73 1.12
CA VAL A 342 -12.30 6.89 -0.29
C VAL A 342 -12.66 5.63 -1.06
N ILE A 343 -13.35 5.80 -2.18
CA ILE A 343 -13.75 4.71 -3.08
C ILE A 343 -12.86 4.73 -4.32
N ARG A 344 -12.53 3.54 -4.86
CA ARG A 344 -12.08 3.40 -6.24
C ARG A 344 -13.08 2.64 -7.08
N LEU A 345 -13.43 3.21 -8.23
CA LEU A 345 -14.16 2.55 -9.31
C LEU A 345 -13.26 2.57 -10.55
N SER A 346 -12.74 1.41 -10.92
CA SER A 346 -11.64 1.31 -11.88
C SER A 346 -12.07 0.64 -13.18
N LEU A 347 -11.31 0.86 -14.26
CA LEU A 347 -11.49 0.20 -15.56
C LEU A 347 -10.35 -0.77 -15.85
N GLY A 348 -10.61 -1.79 -16.66
CA GLY A 348 -9.57 -2.67 -17.20
C GLY A 348 -9.49 -4.09 -16.65
N ASP A 349 -8.32 -4.68 -16.82
CA ASP A 349 -7.93 -6.02 -16.41
C ASP A 349 -8.09 -6.23 -14.91
N ASN A 350 -8.86 -7.23 -14.51
CA ASN A 350 -9.18 -7.53 -13.13
C ASN A 350 -8.66 -8.92 -12.68
N THR A 351 -7.75 -9.53 -13.44
CA THR A 351 -7.22 -10.87 -13.16
C THR A 351 -6.43 -10.94 -11.85
N GLU A 352 -5.71 -9.88 -11.48
CA GLU A 352 -4.97 -9.82 -10.20
C GLU A 352 -5.88 -9.93 -8.97
N LEU A 353 -7.16 -9.54 -9.14
CA LEU A 353 -8.22 -9.60 -8.13
C LEU A 353 -9.04 -10.90 -8.22
N GLY A 354 -8.74 -11.77 -9.18
CA GLY A 354 -9.48 -13.00 -9.45
C GLY A 354 -10.71 -12.80 -10.33
N GLY A 355 -10.78 -11.72 -11.11
CA GLY A 355 -11.77 -11.47 -12.15
C GLY A 355 -11.46 -12.18 -13.48
N LYS A 356 -12.26 -11.96 -14.53
CA LYS A 356 -12.11 -12.62 -15.86
C LYS A 356 -11.66 -11.69 -16.98
N VAL A 357 -11.65 -10.37 -16.77
CA VAL A 357 -11.26 -9.39 -17.77
C VAL A 357 -9.73 -9.40 -17.88
N THR A 358 -9.23 -9.71 -19.08
CA THR A 358 -7.79 -9.79 -19.40
C THR A 358 -7.40 -8.73 -20.41
N GLY A 359 -6.21 -8.18 -20.31
CA GLY A 359 -5.61 -7.30 -21.33
C GLY A 359 -4.60 -6.29 -20.80
N GLY A 360 -4.23 -6.38 -19.52
CA GLY A 360 -3.17 -5.59 -18.90
C GLY A 360 -3.48 -4.10 -18.66
N TYR A 361 -4.49 -3.54 -19.30
CA TYR A 361 -4.92 -2.16 -19.05
C TYR A 361 -5.50 -2.02 -17.65
N VAL A 362 -5.08 -1.02 -16.88
CA VAL A 362 -5.63 -0.71 -15.55
C VAL A 362 -5.72 0.80 -15.41
N ARG A 363 -6.89 1.30 -15.02
CA ARG A 363 -7.10 2.71 -14.70
C ARG A 363 -7.86 2.85 -13.39
N TRP A 364 -7.19 3.41 -12.38
CA TRP A 364 -7.81 3.74 -11.09
C TRP A 364 -8.46 5.12 -11.14
N ASN A 365 -9.65 5.23 -10.56
CA ASN A 365 -10.34 6.52 -10.39
C ASN A 365 -10.84 6.60 -8.96
N PHE A 366 -10.62 7.75 -8.32
CA PHE A 366 -10.88 7.94 -6.91
C PHE A 366 -12.15 8.77 -6.72
N PHE A 367 -12.98 8.38 -5.76
CA PHE A 367 -14.23 9.06 -5.42
C PHE A 367 -14.21 9.37 -3.93
N THR A 368 -14.21 10.65 -3.61
CA THR A 368 -13.97 11.17 -2.26
C THR A 368 -15.25 11.61 -1.55
N ASP A 369 -16.39 11.58 -2.25
CA ASP A 369 -17.70 12.01 -1.79
C ASP A 369 -18.79 10.94 -2.04
N ALA A 370 -18.39 9.70 -2.29
CA ALA A 370 -19.31 8.61 -2.59
C ALA A 370 -20.12 8.18 -1.36
N THR A 371 -21.33 7.69 -1.62
CA THR A 371 -22.17 6.97 -0.67
C THR A 371 -22.24 5.51 -1.09
N VAL A 372 -22.06 4.59 -0.13
CA VAL A 372 -22.07 3.14 -0.36
C VAL A 372 -23.11 2.50 0.53
N ILE A 373 -24.02 1.78 -0.11
CA ILE A 373 -25.03 0.94 0.53
C ILE A 373 -24.76 -0.52 0.16
N VAL A 374 -24.77 -1.39 1.15
CA VAL A 374 -24.63 -2.84 0.97
C VAL A 374 -25.88 -3.50 1.54
N GLY A 375 -26.74 -4.01 0.67
CA GLY A 375 -28.08 -4.46 1.06
C GLY A 375 -28.92 -3.26 1.50
N GLU A 376 -29.31 -3.22 2.77
CA GLU A 376 -30.01 -2.08 3.38
C GLU A 376 -29.10 -1.21 4.25
N ASP A 377 -27.86 -1.65 4.46
CA ASP A 377 -26.92 -0.98 5.36
C ASP A 377 -26.15 0.13 4.65
N LEU A 378 -26.17 1.32 5.26
CA LEU A 378 -25.30 2.43 4.89
C LEU A 378 -23.90 2.21 5.49
N TRP A 379 -22.88 2.19 4.63
CA TRP A 379 -21.48 1.99 5.01
C TRP A 379 -20.63 3.24 4.86
N VAL A 380 -20.86 4.00 3.79
CA VAL A 380 -20.22 5.28 3.52
C VAL A 380 -21.32 6.28 3.22
N LYS A 381 -21.25 7.47 3.82
CA LYS A 381 -22.12 8.60 3.51
C LYS A 381 -21.26 9.78 3.10
N ASN A 382 -21.36 10.20 1.85
CA ASN A 382 -20.64 11.37 1.30
C ASN A 382 -19.14 11.35 1.64
N GLY A 383 -18.47 10.22 1.37
CA GLY A 383 -17.04 10.05 1.62
C GLY A 383 -16.64 9.79 3.07
N LYS A 384 -17.60 9.65 4.00
CA LYS A 384 -17.33 9.34 5.41
C LYS A 384 -17.82 7.94 5.75
N LEU A 385 -16.94 7.11 6.32
CA LEU A 385 -17.35 5.82 6.89
C LEU A 385 -18.32 6.04 8.06
N VAL A 386 -19.40 5.26 8.08
CA VAL A 386 -20.41 5.30 9.16
C VAL A 386 -20.50 4.00 9.96
N LYS A 387 -19.84 2.94 9.50
CA LYS A 387 -19.73 1.65 10.19
C LYS A 387 -18.27 1.23 10.38
#